data_AF-A0A059LAP9-F1
#
_entry.id   AF-A0A059LAP9-F1
#
_cell.length_a   1.000
_cell.length_b   1.000
_cell.length_c   1.000
_cell.angle_alpha   90.00
_cell.angle_beta   90.00
_cell.angle_gamma   90.00
#
_symmetry.space_group_name_H-M   'P 1'
#
loop_
_entity.id
_entity.type
_entity.pdbx_description
1 polymer ?
#
loop_
_entity_poly.entity_id
_entity_poly.type
_entity_poly.pdbx_seq_one_letter_code
_entity_poly.pdbx_strand_id
1 'polypeptide(L)'
;PPRQRATAGAYVPPFKLAAMLAAASQDPSSASYQRLRWDALRKSINGLVNKANRGNIKHVLPELFGENLIRGRGLLCRSVLKSQLASPAFAPVYAALTAVLNTKLPELGELLASRCLAQFKRAFRRNDKPVCLAAVNLLAHLVNQQVVHEVLALELLMLLLDSPSDDSVELAVALATAVGALLQDLCP
;
A
#
# COMPACT_ATOMS: atom_id res chain seq x y z
N PRO A 1 23.50 17.00 0.83
CA PRO A 1 22.41 16.08 1.20
C PRO A 1 21.64 16.57 2.45
N PRO A 2 20.32 16.83 2.39
CA PRO A 2 19.60 17.19 3.61
C PRO A 2 19.50 15.93 4.48
N ARG A 3 20.10 16.00 5.67
CA ARG A 3 20.06 14.97 6.71
C ARG A 3 18.61 14.58 6.98
N GLN A 4 18.29 13.29 6.95
CA GLN A 4 17.07 12.77 7.54
C GLN A 4 17.07 13.21 9.01
N ARG A 5 16.21 14.17 9.38
CA ARG A 5 15.99 14.51 10.78
C ARG A 5 15.35 13.29 11.44
N ALA A 6 16.09 12.61 12.29
CA ALA A 6 15.55 11.62 13.21
C ALA A 6 14.63 12.34 14.21
N THR A 7 13.38 12.57 13.83
CA THR A 7 12.32 12.88 14.80
C THR A 7 11.69 11.56 15.22
N ALA A 8 12.48 10.69 15.84
CA ALA A 8 11.94 9.63 16.69
C ALA A 8 11.44 10.35 17.95
N GLY A 9 10.22 10.90 17.88
CA GLY A 9 9.55 11.37 19.10
C GLY A 9 9.51 10.21 20.08
N ALA A 10 9.98 10.43 21.30
CA ALA A 10 9.94 9.44 22.36
C ALA A 10 8.53 8.84 22.47
N TYR A 11 8.42 7.52 22.61
CA TYR A 11 7.13 6.86 22.76
C TYR A 11 6.39 7.46 23.96
N VAL A 12 5.22 8.07 23.69
CA VAL A 12 4.31 8.58 24.72
C VAL A 12 3.28 7.50 25.02
N PRO A 13 3.25 6.95 26.26
CA PRO A 13 2.27 5.93 26.63
C PRO A 13 0.82 6.39 26.42
N PRO A 14 -0.12 5.48 26.09
CA PRO A 14 -1.50 5.82 25.73
C PRO A 14 -2.24 6.69 26.77
N PHE A 15 -2.00 6.45 28.06
CA PHE A 15 -2.63 7.24 29.14
C PHE A 15 -2.10 8.68 29.21
N LYS A 16 -0.79 8.90 28.99
CA LYS A 16 -0.21 10.25 28.91
C LYS A 16 -0.69 10.97 27.65
N LEU A 17 -0.80 10.24 26.54
CA LEU A 17 -1.36 10.78 25.32
C LEU A 17 -2.81 11.22 25.56
N ALA A 18 -3.66 10.38 26.18
CA ALA A 18 -5.05 10.69 26.52
C ALA A 18 -5.18 11.96 27.39
N ALA A 19 -4.35 12.12 28.42
CA ALA A 19 -4.30 13.33 29.23
C ALA A 19 -3.90 14.58 28.41
N MET A 20 -2.92 14.45 27.50
CA MET A 20 -2.59 15.53 26.56
C MET A 20 -3.73 15.83 25.58
N LEU A 21 -4.52 14.84 25.15
CA LEU A 21 -5.69 15.07 24.29
C LEU A 21 -6.78 15.84 25.02
N ALA A 22 -7.02 15.51 26.29
CA ALA A 22 -8.00 16.18 27.13
C ALA A 22 -7.64 17.65 27.38
N ALA A 23 -6.33 17.95 27.48
CA ALA A 23 -5.82 19.31 27.62
C ALA A 23 -5.66 20.06 26.28
N ALA A 24 -5.79 19.38 25.14
CA ALA A 24 -5.66 20.01 23.83
C ALA A 24 -6.89 20.85 23.50
N SER A 25 -6.69 21.91 22.71
CA SER A 25 -7.78 22.72 22.16
C SER A 25 -8.80 21.83 21.46
N GLN A 26 -10.08 22.02 21.78
CA GLN A 26 -11.21 21.35 21.14
C GLN A 26 -11.65 22.07 19.85
N ASP A 27 -11.03 23.20 19.51
CA ASP A 27 -11.33 23.94 18.29
C ASP A 27 -10.83 23.16 17.05
N PRO A 28 -11.75 22.73 16.15
CA PRO A 28 -11.40 22.01 14.93
C PRO A 28 -10.48 22.79 13.99
N SER A 29 -10.49 24.12 14.05
CA SER A 29 -9.65 24.98 13.21
C SER A 29 -8.19 25.01 13.68
N SER A 30 -7.96 24.73 14.96
CA SER A 30 -6.63 24.84 15.56
C SER A 30 -5.64 23.80 15.02
N ALA A 31 -4.39 24.23 14.81
CA ALA A 31 -3.34 23.36 14.29
C ALA A 31 -3.03 22.17 15.21
N SER A 32 -3.13 22.35 16.53
CA SER A 32 -2.92 21.29 17.53
C SER A 32 -4.01 20.20 17.43
N TYR A 33 -5.29 20.58 17.35
CA TYR A 33 -6.39 19.64 17.14
C TYR A 33 -6.24 18.88 15.83
N GLN A 34 -5.93 19.58 14.72
CA GLN A 34 -5.76 18.94 13.42
C GLN A 34 -4.59 17.95 13.39
N ARG A 35 -3.46 18.30 14.04
CA ARG A 35 -2.30 17.41 14.18
C ARG A 35 -2.67 16.15 14.94
N LEU A 36 -3.42 16.31 16.02
CA LEU A 36 -3.88 15.23 16.86
C LEU A 36 -4.80 14.25 16.12
N ARG A 37 -5.79 14.78 15.41
CA ARG A 37 -6.67 13.99 14.55
C ARG A 37 -5.91 13.28 13.43
N TRP A 38 -4.90 13.94 12.86
CA TRP A 38 -4.05 13.33 11.84
C TRP A 38 -3.21 12.16 12.37
N ASP A 39 -2.64 12.29 13.58
CA ASP A 39 -1.86 11.22 14.20
C ASP A 39 -2.77 10.05 14.63
N ALA A 40 -3.99 10.33 15.08
CA ALA A 40 -5.01 9.30 15.34
C ALA A 40 -5.40 8.55 14.05
N LEU A 41 -5.72 9.27 12.96
CA LEU A 41 -6.04 8.70 11.65
C LEU A 41 -4.91 7.80 11.14
N ARG A 42 -3.65 8.25 11.26
CA ARG A 42 -2.47 7.45 10.89
C ARG A 42 -2.39 6.16 11.69
N LYS A 43 -2.56 6.21 13.01
CA LYS A 43 -2.49 5.03 13.88
C LYS A 43 -3.59 4.05 13.57
N SER A 44 -4.82 4.55 13.37
CA SER A 44 -5.98 3.72 13.03
C SER A 44 -5.74 2.99 11.71
N ILE A 45 -5.48 3.71 10.61
CA ILE A 45 -5.21 3.12 9.29
C ILE A 45 -4.08 2.08 9.36
N ASN A 46 -2.96 2.41 10.02
CA ASN A 46 -1.84 1.47 10.15
C ASN A 46 -2.25 0.20 10.92
N GLY A 47 -3.00 0.35 12.00
CA GLY A 47 -3.49 -0.78 12.80
C GLY A 47 -4.43 -1.67 12.00
N LEU A 48 -5.38 -1.07 11.27
CA LEU A 48 -6.34 -1.75 10.42
C LEU A 48 -5.65 -2.55 9.29
N VAL A 49 -4.71 -1.93 8.58
CA VAL A 49 -3.96 -2.60 7.51
C VAL A 49 -3.11 -3.74 8.06
N ASN A 50 -2.41 -3.55 9.18
CA ASN A 50 -1.55 -4.58 9.75
C ASN A 50 -2.31 -5.81 10.30
N LYS A 51 -3.55 -5.62 10.79
CA LYS A 51 -4.37 -6.74 11.27
C LYS A 51 -5.14 -7.46 10.15
N ALA A 52 -5.16 -6.91 8.94
CA ALA A 52 -5.96 -7.44 7.84
C ALA A 52 -5.46 -8.83 7.38
N ASN A 53 -6.38 -9.78 7.31
CA ASN A 53 -6.14 -11.11 6.78
C ASN A 53 -7.42 -11.67 6.13
N ARG A 54 -7.32 -12.83 5.49
CA ARG A 54 -8.45 -13.47 4.77
C ARG A 54 -9.67 -13.72 5.67
N GLY A 55 -9.44 -14.05 6.95
CA GLY A 55 -10.52 -14.37 7.90
C GLY A 55 -11.25 -13.14 8.44
N ASN A 56 -10.62 -11.97 8.47
CA ASN A 56 -11.20 -10.77 9.09
C ASN A 56 -11.42 -9.57 8.15
N ILE A 57 -11.07 -9.68 6.86
CA ILE A 57 -11.16 -8.55 5.91
C ILE A 57 -12.56 -7.92 5.86
N LYS A 58 -13.62 -8.72 6.01
CA LYS A 58 -15.02 -8.26 6.07
C LYS A 58 -15.32 -7.35 7.27
N HIS A 59 -14.56 -7.47 8.36
CA HIS A 59 -14.67 -6.59 9.53
C HIS A 59 -13.75 -5.38 9.41
N VAL A 60 -12.54 -5.56 8.86
CA VAL A 60 -11.56 -4.48 8.67
C VAL A 60 -12.08 -3.42 7.70
N LEU A 61 -12.78 -3.82 6.63
CA LEU A 61 -13.27 -2.91 5.59
C LEU A 61 -14.25 -1.85 6.13
N PRO A 62 -15.33 -2.20 6.86
CA PRO A 62 -16.20 -1.22 7.51
C PRO A 62 -15.45 -0.27 8.45
N GLU A 63 -14.50 -0.78 9.25
CA GLU A 63 -13.68 0.08 10.12
C GLU A 63 -12.84 1.07 9.30
N LEU A 64 -12.25 0.64 8.18
CA LEU A 64 -11.52 1.52 7.27
C LEU A 64 -12.41 2.57 6.60
N PHE A 65 -13.62 2.20 6.18
CA PHE A 65 -14.59 3.16 5.63
C PHE A 65 -15.09 4.17 6.66
N GLY A 66 -15.01 3.85 7.96
CA GLY A 66 -15.25 4.81 9.04
C GLY A 66 -14.15 5.88 9.19
N GLU A 67 -12.97 5.66 8.60
CA GLU A 67 -11.87 6.63 8.61
C GLU A 67 -11.98 7.64 7.46
N ASN A 68 -11.39 8.83 7.63
CA ASN A 68 -11.34 9.82 6.55
C ASN A 68 -10.26 9.46 5.53
N LEU A 69 -10.57 8.51 4.64
CA LEU A 69 -9.65 7.99 3.62
C LEU A 69 -9.34 8.99 2.50
N ILE A 70 -10.20 9.99 2.26
CA ILE A 70 -9.92 11.07 1.30
C ILE A 70 -8.73 11.91 1.80
N ARG A 71 -8.78 12.35 3.06
CA ARG A 71 -7.67 13.03 3.74
C ARG A 71 -6.48 12.09 3.96
N GLY A 72 -6.78 10.84 4.33
CA GLY A 72 -5.83 9.80 4.71
C GLY A 72 -5.22 9.01 3.54
N ARG A 73 -5.56 9.29 2.28
CA ARG A 73 -5.16 8.46 1.12
C ARG A 73 -3.67 8.16 1.06
N GLY A 74 -2.87 9.18 1.34
CA GLY A 74 -1.42 9.05 1.37
C GLY A 74 -0.90 8.18 2.53
N LEU A 75 -1.60 8.17 3.67
CA LEU A 75 -1.32 7.32 4.82
C LEU A 75 -1.67 5.87 4.52
N LEU A 76 -2.86 5.63 3.95
CA LEU A 76 -3.29 4.30 3.52
C LEU A 76 -2.31 3.68 2.53
N CYS A 77 -2.00 4.39 1.44
CA CYS A 77 -1.05 3.89 0.44
C CYS A 77 0.31 3.57 1.06
N ARG A 78 0.79 4.43 1.97
CA ARG A 78 2.06 4.21 2.66
C ARG A 78 2.00 3.00 3.59
N SER A 79 0.88 2.80 4.29
CA SER A 79 0.70 1.64 5.17
C SER A 79 0.73 0.37 4.33
N VAL A 80 -0.09 0.28 3.28
CA VAL A 80 -0.14 -0.88 2.40
C VAL A 80 1.24 -1.20 1.80
N LEU A 81 1.93 -0.22 1.21
CA LEU A 81 3.26 -0.43 0.60
C LEU A 81 4.38 -0.74 1.62
N LYS A 82 4.17 -0.46 2.91
CA LYS A 82 5.11 -0.90 3.94
C LYS A 82 4.79 -2.31 4.41
N SER A 83 3.51 -2.60 4.64
CA SER A 83 3.05 -3.89 5.12
C SER A 83 3.23 -5.00 4.07
N GLN A 84 3.04 -4.71 2.78
CA GLN A 84 3.35 -5.66 1.70
C GLN A 84 4.85 -5.95 1.61
N LEU A 85 5.72 -4.93 1.76
CA LEU A 85 7.17 -5.13 1.66
C LEU A 85 7.68 -5.96 2.84
N ALA A 86 7.14 -5.73 4.04
CA ALA A 86 7.45 -6.50 5.23
C ALA A 86 6.81 -7.90 5.24
N SER A 87 5.71 -8.11 4.51
CA SER A 87 4.97 -9.37 4.49
C SER A 87 4.35 -9.66 3.10
N PRO A 88 5.17 -10.04 2.10
CA PRO A 88 4.73 -10.20 0.71
C PRO A 88 3.64 -11.26 0.52
N ALA A 89 3.60 -12.28 1.38
CA ALA A 89 2.57 -13.33 1.36
C ALA A 89 1.13 -12.81 1.57
N PHE A 90 0.98 -11.60 2.14
CA PHE A 90 -0.31 -10.95 2.33
C PHE A 90 -0.70 -10.02 1.17
N ALA A 91 0.09 -9.94 0.10
CA ALA A 91 -0.24 -9.13 -1.08
C ALA A 91 -1.67 -9.38 -1.64
N PRO A 92 -2.20 -10.62 -1.72
CA PRO A 92 -3.59 -10.85 -2.12
C PRO A 92 -4.62 -10.16 -1.21
N VAL A 93 -4.36 -10.11 0.10
CA VAL A 93 -5.25 -9.46 1.08
C VAL A 93 -5.21 -7.95 0.90
N TYR A 94 -4.03 -7.37 0.73
CA TYR A 94 -3.88 -5.94 0.48
C TYR A 94 -4.51 -5.52 -0.86
N ALA A 95 -4.39 -6.35 -1.89
CA ALA A 95 -5.05 -6.11 -3.18
C ALA A 95 -6.57 -6.19 -3.06
N ALA A 96 -7.12 -7.20 -2.39
CA ALA A 96 -8.55 -7.32 -2.15
C ALA A 96 -9.12 -6.14 -1.33
N LEU A 97 -8.38 -5.72 -0.29
CA LEU A 97 -8.73 -4.53 0.49
C LEU A 97 -8.76 -3.28 -0.40
N THR A 98 -7.73 -3.10 -1.22
CA THR A 98 -7.66 -1.99 -2.19
C THR A 98 -8.82 -2.05 -3.17
N ALA A 99 -9.16 -3.23 -3.68
CA ALA A 99 -10.23 -3.41 -4.66
C ALA A 99 -11.58 -2.93 -4.13
N VAL A 100 -11.95 -3.33 -2.91
CA VAL A 100 -13.20 -2.88 -2.29
C VAL A 100 -13.20 -1.38 -2.08
N LEU A 101 -12.10 -0.80 -1.59
CA LEU A 101 -11.97 0.66 -1.43
C LEU A 101 -12.07 1.39 -2.77
N ASN A 102 -11.46 0.84 -3.83
CA ASN A 102 -11.45 1.39 -5.18
C ASN A 102 -12.86 1.50 -5.78
N THR A 103 -13.80 0.62 -5.40
CA THR A 103 -15.21 0.71 -5.86
C THR A 103 -15.92 1.98 -5.39
N LYS A 104 -15.42 2.66 -4.35
CA LYS A 104 -16.01 3.88 -3.77
C LYS A 104 -15.11 5.10 -3.90
N LEU A 105 -13.80 4.89 -3.91
CA LEU A 105 -12.76 5.92 -3.91
C LEU A 105 -11.66 5.51 -4.91
N PRO A 106 -11.93 5.57 -6.23
CA PRO A 106 -11.01 5.08 -7.26
C PRO A 106 -9.65 5.77 -7.24
N GLU A 107 -9.58 7.02 -6.80
CA GLU A 107 -8.34 7.77 -6.61
C GLU A 107 -7.38 7.11 -5.59
N LEU A 108 -7.89 6.24 -4.70
CA LEU A 108 -7.05 5.43 -3.81
C LEU A 108 -6.32 4.32 -4.54
N GLY A 109 -7.01 3.59 -5.42
CA GLY A 109 -6.41 2.53 -6.22
C GLY A 109 -5.38 3.09 -7.19
N GLU A 110 -5.73 4.17 -7.88
CA GLU A 110 -4.82 4.89 -8.78
C GLU A 110 -3.56 5.36 -8.06
N LEU A 111 -3.70 6.01 -6.89
CA LEU A 111 -2.57 6.49 -6.11
C LEU A 111 -1.68 5.35 -5.59
N LEU A 112 -2.29 4.24 -5.15
CA LEU A 112 -1.53 3.08 -4.68
C LEU A 112 -0.74 2.45 -5.83
N ALA A 113 -1.39 2.18 -6.96
CA ALA A 113 -0.77 1.58 -8.14
C ALA A 113 0.37 2.45 -8.68
N SER A 114 0.14 3.76 -8.81
CA SER A 114 1.15 4.73 -9.25
C SER A 114 2.39 4.74 -8.36
N ARG A 115 2.19 4.68 -7.04
CA ARG A 115 3.29 4.65 -6.06
C ARG A 115 4.02 3.31 -6.05
N CYS A 116 3.30 2.20 -6.19
CA CYS A 116 3.89 0.87 -6.29
C CYS A 116 4.75 0.75 -7.55
N LEU A 117 4.23 1.21 -8.70
CA LEU A 117 4.98 1.25 -9.95
C LEU A 117 6.22 2.16 -9.85
N ALA A 118 6.10 3.33 -9.21
CA ALA A 118 7.25 4.20 -8.98
C ALA A 118 8.30 3.56 -8.03
N GLN A 119 7.87 2.77 -7.05
CA GLN A 119 8.75 2.00 -6.17
C GLN A 119 9.49 0.92 -6.97
N PHE A 120 8.77 0.13 -7.78
CA PHE A 120 9.35 -0.84 -8.70
C PHE A 120 10.40 -0.20 -9.62
N LYS A 121 10.05 0.86 -10.36
CA LYS A 121 10.97 1.57 -11.27
C LYS A 121 12.24 2.11 -10.57
N ARG A 122 12.16 2.45 -9.28
CA ARG A 122 13.33 2.90 -8.49
C ARG A 122 14.17 1.72 -8.01
N ALA A 123 13.53 0.64 -7.57
CA ALA A 123 14.19 -0.57 -7.12
C ALA A 123 14.90 -1.28 -8.28
N PHE A 124 14.23 -1.39 -9.44
CA PHE A 124 14.76 -2.02 -10.64
C PHE A 124 16.03 -1.32 -11.14
N ARG A 125 16.02 0.02 -11.23
CA ARG A 125 17.21 0.83 -11.56
C ARG A 125 18.36 0.69 -10.56
N ARG A 126 18.09 0.21 -9.34
CA ARG A 126 19.09 0.01 -8.29
C ARG A 126 19.47 -1.47 -8.12
N ASN A 127 18.91 -2.36 -8.93
CA ASN A 127 19.04 -3.81 -8.80
C ASN A 127 18.63 -4.30 -7.39
N ASP A 128 17.61 -3.68 -6.80
CA ASP A 128 17.04 -4.08 -5.50
C ASP A 128 15.94 -5.12 -5.73
N LYS A 129 16.37 -6.37 -5.93
CA LYS A 129 15.49 -7.50 -6.26
C LYS A 129 14.38 -7.74 -5.22
N PRO A 130 14.63 -7.77 -3.90
CA PRO A 130 13.57 -7.99 -2.92
C PRO A 130 12.44 -6.97 -3.01
N VAL A 131 12.77 -5.69 -3.21
CA VAL A 131 11.76 -4.63 -3.38
C VAL A 131 11.04 -4.77 -4.72
N CYS A 132 11.75 -5.15 -5.79
CA CYS A 132 11.13 -5.43 -7.08
C CYS A 132 10.12 -6.56 -6.98
N LEU A 133 10.50 -7.70 -6.39
CA LEU A 133 9.65 -8.87 -6.25
C LEU A 133 8.38 -8.54 -5.44
N ALA A 134 8.52 -7.84 -4.32
CA ALA A 134 7.39 -7.43 -3.51
C ALA A 134 6.46 -6.44 -4.24
N ALA A 135 7.00 -5.54 -5.07
CA ALA A 135 6.20 -4.58 -5.83
C ALA A 135 5.47 -5.26 -7.00
N VAL A 136 6.17 -6.09 -7.78
CA VAL A 136 5.62 -6.88 -8.89
C VAL A 136 4.50 -7.79 -8.39
N ASN A 137 4.70 -8.48 -7.26
CA ASN A 137 3.67 -9.34 -6.68
C ASN A 137 2.41 -8.57 -6.28
N LEU A 138 2.55 -7.36 -5.72
CA LEU A 138 1.38 -6.53 -5.41
C LEU A 138 0.69 -6.03 -6.68
N LEU A 139 1.44 -5.57 -7.68
CA LEU A 139 0.88 -5.13 -8.97
C LEU A 139 0.12 -6.25 -9.66
N ALA A 140 0.67 -7.47 -9.68
CA ALA A 140 0.00 -8.67 -10.19
C ALA A 140 -1.37 -8.89 -9.53
N HIS A 141 -1.43 -8.82 -8.19
CA HIS A 141 -2.69 -9.01 -7.48
C HIS A 141 -3.66 -7.83 -7.64
N LEU A 142 -3.18 -6.60 -7.85
CA LEU A 142 -4.03 -5.47 -8.21
C LEU A 142 -4.66 -5.65 -9.61
N VAL A 143 -3.91 -6.24 -10.55
CA VAL A 143 -4.43 -6.64 -11.86
C VAL A 143 -5.47 -7.76 -11.72
N ASN A 144 -5.19 -8.82 -10.95
CA ASN A 144 -6.16 -9.90 -10.67
C ASN A 144 -7.46 -9.41 -10.04
N GLN A 145 -7.40 -8.32 -9.27
CA GLN A 145 -8.57 -7.69 -8.65
C GLN A 145 -9.20 -6.59 -9.52
N GLN A 146 -8.75 -6.44 -10.78
CA GLN A 146 -9.22 -5.44 -11.73
C GLN A 146 -9.16 -4.00 -11.19
N VAL A 147 -8.20 -3.73 -10.30
CA VAL A 147 -7.88 -2.36 -9.83
C VAL A 147 -7.02 -1.64 -10.87
N VAL A 148 -6.21 -2.40 -11.61
CA VAL A 148 -5.36 -1.90 -12.68
C VAL A 148 -5.57 -2.78 -13.92
N HIS A 149 -5.54 -2.16 -15.10
CA HIS A 149 -5.68 -2.85 -16.37
C HIS A 149 -4.51 -3.83 -16.60
N GLU A 150 -4.80 -4.98 -17.20
CA GLU A 150 -3.86 -6.08 -17.47
C GLU A 150 -2.70 -5.70 -18.38
N VAL A 151 -2.87 -4.65 -19.19
CA VAL A 151 -1.80 -4.05 -20.01
C VAL A 151 -0.57 -3.70 -19.16
N LEU A 152 -0.74 -3.27 -17.91
CA LEU A 152 0.39 -3.00 -17.04
C LEU A 152 1.23 -4.27 -16.78
N ALA A 153 0.60 -5.43 -16.61
CA ALA A 153 1.33 -6.68 -16.41
C ALA A 153 2.12 -7.06 -17.67
N LEU A 154 1.53 -6.88 -18.85
CA LEU A 154 2.20 -7.11 -20.14
C LEU A 154 3.41 -6.17 -20.33
N GLU A 155 3.25 -4.88 -20.05
CA GLU A 155 4.35 -3.90 -20.11
C GLU A 155 5.50 -4.24 -19.16
N LEU A 156 5.18 -4.71 -17.94
CA LEU A 156 6.18 -5.15 -16.99
C LEU A 156 6.90 -6.42 -17.47
N LEU A 157 6.19 -7.40 -18.03
CA LEU A 157 6.81 -8.59 -18.61
C LEU A 157 7.74 -8.23 -19.77
N MET A 158 7.30 -7.36 -20.69
CA MET A 158 8.14 -6.86 -21.77
C MET A 158 9.41 -6.18 -21.24
N LEU A 159 9.28 -5.28 -20.26
CA LEU A 159 10.42 -4.60 -19.64
C LEU A 159 11.41 -5.59 -18.99
N LEU A 160 10.91 -6.59 -18.27
CA LEU A 160 11.74 -7.56 -17.57
C LEU A 160 12.44 -8.53 -18.54
N LEU A 161 11.89 -8.75 -19.73
CA LEU A 161 12.41 -9.68 -20.72
C LEU A 161 13.14 -9.00 -21.89
N ASP A 162 13.17 -7.66 -21.94
CA ASP A 162 13.85 -6.89 -23.00
C ASP A 162 15.37 -7.11 -23.02
N SER A 163 15.99 -7.25 -21.84
CA SER A 163 17.42 -7.58 -21.69
C SER A 163 17.60 -8.52 -20.50
N PRO A 164 17.36 -9.84 -20.69
CA PRO A 164 17.18 -10.77 -19.60
C PRO A 164 18.50 -11.04 -18.84
N SER A 165 18.42 -10.88 -17.53
CA SER A 165 19.33 -11.39 -16.49
C SER A 165 18.61 -12.39 -15.59
N ASP A 166 19.36 -13.19 -14.82
CA ASP A 166 18.80 -14.15 -13.85
C ASP A 166 17.74 -13.52 -12.94
N ASP A 167 18.02 -12.31 -12.43
CA ASP A 167 17.10 -11.58 -11.55
C ASP A 167 15.84 -11.10 -12.29
N SER A 168 15.99 -10.57 -13.50
CA SER A 168 14.84 -10.09 -14.29
C SER A 168 13.93 -11.23 -14.75
N VAL A 169 14.51 -12.39 -15.09
CA VAL A 169 13.77 -13.60 -15.46
C VAL A 169 13.02 -14.15 -14.25
N GLU A 170 13.64 -14.18 -13.07
CA GLU A 170 12.95 -14.58 -11.84
C GLU A 170 11.77 -13.67 -11.51
N LEU A 171 11.95 -12.35 -11.65
CA LEU A 171 10.86 -11.37 -11.50
C LEU A 171 9.74 -11.59 -12.52
N ALA A 172 10.08 -11.88 -13.78
CA ALA A 172 9.11 -12.15 -14.84
C ALA A 172 8.33 -13.44 -14.57
N VAL A 173 9.00 -14.52 -14.13
CA VAL A 173 8.36 -15.77 -13.72
C VAL A 173 7.43 -15.54 -12.54
N ALA A 174 7.86 -14.78 -11.52
CA ALA A 174 7.01 -14.44 -10.38
C ALA A 174 5.76 -13.65 -10.80
N LEU A 175 5.92 -12.65 -11.69
CA LEU A 175 4.81 -11.88 -12.25
C LEU A 175 3.84 -12.80 -13.01
N ALA A 176 4.34 -13.56 -13.98
CA ALA A 176 3.54 -14.45 -14.82
C ALA A 176 2.83 -15.53 -13.99
N THR A 177 3.48 -16.07 -12.95
CA THR A 177 2.85 -17.04 -12.04
C THR A 177 1.68 -16.43 -11.29
N ALA A 178 1.81 -15.17 -10.86
CA ALA A 178 0.79 -14.50 -10.07
C ALA A 178 -0.41 -14.03 -10.91
N VAL A 179 -0.19 -13.55 -12.15
CA VAL A 179 -1.21 -12.93 -13.00
C VAL A 179 -1.65 -13.79 -14.19
N GLY A 180 -0.93 -14.87 -14.49
CA GLY A 180 -1.05 -15.62 -15.74
C GLY A 180 -2.43 -16.20 -16.01
N ALA A 181 -3.13 -16.69 -14.98
CA ALA A 181 -4.49 -17.19 -15.14
C ALA A 181 -5.45 -16.10 -15.65
N LEU A 182 -5.35 -14.88 -15.11
CA LEU A 182 -6.17 -13.76 -15.59
C LEU A 182 -5.78 -13.35 -17.02
N LEU A 183 -4.47 -13.32 -17.32
CA LEU A 183 -4.01 -12.98 -18.67
C LEU A 183 -4.48 -13.99 -19.72
N GLN A 184 -4.52 -15.29 -19.38
CA GLN A 184 -5.07 -16.30 -20.29
C GLN A 184 -6.55 -16.08 -20.60
N ASP A 185 -7.32 -15.61 -19.62
CA ASP A 185 -8.75 -15.34 -19.80
C ASP A 185 -9.02 -14.05 -20.59
N LEU A 186 -8.19 -13.01 -20.40
CA LEU A 186 -8.43 -11.66 -20.96
C LEU A 186 -7.63 -11.36 -22.24
N CYS A 187 -6.44 -11.94 -22.38
CA CYS A 187 -5.50 -11.67 -23.47
C CYS A 187 -4.67 -12.94 -23.83
N PRO A 188 -5.31 -13.96 -24.44
CA PRO A 188 -4.67 -15.22 -24.79
C PRO A 188 -3.59 -15.11 -25.87
#